data_AF-A0A1R2CA10-F1
#
_entry.id   AF-A0A1R2CA10-F1
#
_cell.length_a   1.000
_cell.length_b   1.000
_cell.length_c   1.000
_cell.angle_alpha   90.00
_cell.angle_beta   90.00
_cell.angle_gamma   90.00
#
_symmetry.space_group_name_H-M   'P 1'
#
loop_
_entity.id
_entity.type
_entity.pdbx_description
1 polymer ?
#
loop_
_entity_poly.entity_id
_entity_poly.type
_entity_poly.pdbx_seq_one_letter_code
_entity_poly.pdbx_strand_id
1 'polypeptide(L)'
;MSKKYLAKVAERSAVSSKKISSVFGEKMLKRMGWSEGEGLGKEKKGEVEPLQVRKRKENLGLGSAEAKSKWNHNWWEELFNDTAQKVKLSLPKKKIKLA
;
A
#
# COMPACT_ATOMS: atom_id res chain seq x y z
N MET A 1 1.46 15.94 25.09
CA MET A 1 1.09 15.13 23.90
C MET A 1 1.14 13.65 24.27
N SER A 2 0.10 12.87 23.94
CA SER A 2 0.02 11.44 24.30
C SER A 2 0.99 10.57 23.49
N LYS A 3 1.60 9.55 24.11
CA LYS A 3 2.45 8.55 23.40
C LYS A 3 1.72 7.91 22.21
N LYS A 4 0.40 7.72 22.31
CA LYS A 4 -0.45 7.19 21.24
C LYS A 4 -0.50 8.12 20.02
N TYR A 5 -0.49 9.44 20.24
CA TYR A 5 -0.47 10.42 19.16
C TYR A 5 0.85 10.39 18.40
N LEU A 6 1.98 10.31 19.12
CA LEU A 6 3.30 10.24 18.52
C LEU A 6 3.47 8.99 17.66
N ALA A 7 3.04 7.82 18.15
CA ALA A 7 3.05 6.59 17.37
C ALA A 7 2.23 6.72 16.08
N LYS A 8 1.00 7.26 16.18
CA LYS A 8 0.12 7.47 15.02
C LYS A 8 0.69 8.45 13.98
N VAL A 9 1.41 9.48 14.43
CA VAL A 9 2.12 10.40 13.52
C VAL A 9 3.31 9.70 12.86
N ALA A 10 4.06 8.89 13.61
CA ALA A 10 5.21 8.16 13.09
C ALA A 10 4.82 7.09 12.04
N GLU A 11 3.61 6.53 12.15
CA GLU A 11 3.07 5.54 11.20
C GLU A 11 2.45 6.15 9.94
N ARG A 12 2.14 7.45 9.93
CA ARG A 12 1.60 8.11 8.73
C ARG A 12 2.66 8.13 7.63
N SER A 13 2.34 7.52 6.49
CA SER A 13 3.16 7.61 5.29
C SER A 13 3.16 9.05 4.76
N ALA A 14 4.33 9.59 4.43
CA ALA A 14 4.47 10.88 3.77
C ALA A 14 4.14 10.84 2.25
N VAL A 15 3.62 9.70 1.79
CA VAL A 15 2.99 9.51 0.48
C VAL A 15 1.48 9.45 0.71
N SER A 16 0.75 10.39 0.12
CA SER A 16 -0.71 10.47 0.20
C SER A 16 -1.25 10.91 -1.15
N SER A 17 -2.21 10.16 -1.70
CA SER A 17 -2.95 10.55 -2.91
C SER A 17 -4.04 11.59 -2.62
N LYS A 18 -4.33 11.86 -1.35
CA LYS A 18 -5.37 12.81 -0.96
C LYS A 18 -4.83 14.24 -1.00
N LYS A 19 -5.55 15.12 -1.72
CA LYS A 19 -5.30 16.58 -1.71
C LYS A 19 -5.32 17.09 -0.26
N ILE A 20 -4.33 17.89 0.10
CA ILE A 20 -4.27 18.55 1.40
C ILE A 20 -5.32 19.65 1.41
N SER A 21 -6.27 19.59 2.35
CA SER A 21 -7.25 20.65 2.58
C SER A 21 -7.24 21.03 4.06
N SER A 22 -7.14 22.33 4.35
CA SER A 22 -7.16 22.86 5.71
C SER A 22 -7.79 24.24 5.71
N VAL A 23 -8.97 24.36 6.34
CA VAL A 23 -9.75 25.61 6.38
C VAL A 23 -8.94 26.76 6.98
N PHE A 24 -8.14 26.49 8.00
CA PHE A 24 -7.31 27.51 8.64
C PHE A 24 -6.16 27.97 7.74
N GLY A 25 -5.42 27.02 7.17
CA GLY A 25 -4.29 27.33 6.29
C GLY A 25 -4.71 28.04 5.01
N GLU A 26 -5.79 27.58 4.38
CA GLU A 26 -6.36 28.19 3.17
C GLU A 26 -6.80 29.64 3.43
N LYS A 27 -7.47 29.90 4.55
CA LYS A 27 -7.88 31.27 4.91
C LYS A 27 -6.68 32.18 5.13
N MET A 28 -5.61 31.68 5.76
CA MET A 28 -4.40 32.46 5.98
C MET A 28 -3.69 32.79 4.66
N LEU A 29 -3.54 31.81 3.76
CA LEU A 29 -2.92 31.99 2.44
C LEU A 29 -3.70 32.98 1.57
N LYS A 30 -5.04 32.86 1.54
CA LYS A 30 -5.91 33.80 0.82
C LYS A 30 -5.74 35.25 1.29
N ARG A 31 -5.59 35.46 2.60
CA ARG A 31 -5.32 36.81 3.16
C ARG A 31 -3.97 37.38 2.73
N MET A 32 -3.01 36.54 2.38
CA MET A 32 -1.68 36.94 1.89
C MET A 32 -1.62 37.06 0.36
N GLY A 33 -2.76 36.97 -0.33
CA GLY A 33 -2.85 37.14 -1.78
C GLY A 33 -2.65 35.87 -2.61
N TRP A 34 -2.59 34.69 -1.97
CA TRP A 34 -2.54 33.41 -2.67
C TRP A 34 -3.94 32.94 -3.08
N SER A 35 -4.08 32.43 -4.31
CA SER A 35 -5.34 31.86 -4.82
C SER A 35 -5.25 30.34 -4.98
N GLU A 36 -6.38 29.66 -4.89
CA GLU A 36 -6.41 28.20 -4.99
C GLU A 36 -5.92 27.74 -6.37
N GLY A 37 -4.93 26.84 -6.39
CA GLY A 37 -4.32 26.31 -7.60
C GLY A 37 -3.09 27.08 -8.09
N GLU A 38 -2.76 28.23 -7.48
CA GLU A 38 -1.53 28.95 -7.80
C GLU A 38 -0.32 28.39 -7.06
N GLY A 39 0.84 28.39 -7.73
CA GLY A 39 2.12 28.14 -7.08
C GLY A 39 2.51 29.27 -6.13
N LEU A 40 3.36 28.97 -5.14
CA LEU A 40 3.91 29.99 -4.23
C LEU A 40 5.09 30.75 -4.87
N GLY A 41 5.48 31.87 -4.25
CA GLY A 41 6.64 32.69 -4.65
C GLY A 41 6.27 33.92 -5.48
N LYS A 42 7.27 34.78 -5.75
CA LYS A 42 7.08 36.08 -6.43
C LYS A 42 6.44 35.94 -7.82
N GLU A 43 6.84 34.91 -8.56
CA GLU A 43 6.35 34.63 -9.92
C GLU A 43 5.24 33.58 -9.95
N LYS A 44 4.78 33.10 -8.78
CA LYS A 44 3.79 32.00 -8.65
C LYS A 44 4.18 30.69 -9.36
N LYS A 45 5.48 30.46 -9.54
CA LYS A 45 6.06 29.25 -10.18
C LYS A 45 6.42 28.13 -9.20
N GLY A 46 6.11 28.28 -7.91
CA GLY A 46 6.31 27.21 -6.93
C GLY A 46 5.44 25.99 -7.25
N GLU A 47 5.91 24.80 -6.86
CA GLU A 47 5.16 23.57 -7.03
C GLU A 47 3.82 23.64 -6.28
N VAL A 48 2.72 23.30 -6.98
CA VAL A 48 1.37 23.29 -6.39
C VAL A 48 1.16 22.04 -5.54
N GLU A 49 1.81 20.94 -5.93
CA GLU A 49 1.71 19.68 -5.22
C GLU A 49 2.83 19.52 -4.18
N PRO A 50 2.51 19.00 -2.98
CA PRO A 50 3.52 18.69 -1.98
C PRO A 50 4.47 17.58 -2.45
N LEU A 51 5.77 17.76 -2.18
CA LEU A 51 6.75 16.71 -2.44
C LEU A 51 6.50 15.49 -1.54
N GLN A 52 6.29 14.33 -2.17
CA GLN A 52 6.04 13.09 -1.47
C GLN A 52 7.34 12.38 -1.11
N VAL A 53 7.51 12.03 0.17
CA VAL A 53 8.71 11.33 0.66
C VAL A 53 8.33 9.94 1.16
N ARG A 54 9.10 8.93 0.78
CA ARG A 54 8.94 7.56 1.31
C ARG A 54 9.76 7.43 2.58
N LYS A 55 9.09 7.10 3.70
CA LYS A 55 9.78 6.81 4.96
C LYS A 55 10.58 5.50 4.81
N ARG A 56 11.86 5.53 5.17
CA ARG A 56 12.69 4.33 5.26
C ARG A 56 12.33 3.53 6.50
N LYS A 57 12.24 2.20 6.37
CA LYS A 57 12.18 1.29 7.52
C LYS A 57 13.56 1.15 8.15
N GLU A 58 13.60 1.10 9.47
CA GLU A 58 14.84 0.88 10.22
C GLU A 58 15.50 -0.42 9.76
N ASN A 59 16.83 -0.45 9.76
CA ASN A 59 17.68 -1.61 9.37
C ASN A 59 17.56 -2.11 7.92
N LEU A 60 16.79 -1.45 7.04
CA LEU A 60 16.78 -1.76 5.59
C LEU A 60 17.91 -1.00 4.86
N GLY A 61 18.62 -1.66 3.95
CA GLY A 61 19.60 -1.01 3.06
C GLY A 61 18.96 -0.09 2.02
N LEU A 62 19.71 0.88 1.49
CA LEU A 62 19.26 1.70 0.35
C LEU A 62 19.10 0.79 -0.89
N GLY A 63 18.02 0.99 -1.66
CA GLY A 63 17.71 0.12 -2.80
C GLY A 63 17.10 -1.23 -2.42
N SER A 64 16.96 -1.55 -1.13
CA SER A 64 16.07 -2.61 -0.67
C SER A 64 14.64 -2.17 -0.99
N ALA A 65 14.12 -2.59 -2.14
CA ALA A 65 12.70 -2.65 -2.34
C ALA A 65 12.15 -3.48 -1.18
N GLU A 66 11.08 -3.04 -0.52
CA GLU A 66 10.25 -3.96 0.25
C GLU A 66 9.99 -5.11 -0.70
N ALA A 67 10.70 -6.21 -0.45
CA ALA A 67 10.56 -7.35 -1.27
C ALA A 67 9.12 -7.78 -1.03
N LYS A 68 8.24 -7.41 -1.96
CA LYS A 68 7.17 -8.28 -2.42
C LYS A 68 7.80 -9.52 -3.07
N SER A 69 8.90 -10.05 -2.50
CA SER A 69 9.24 -11.44 -2.57
C SER A 69 8.05 -12.12 -1.96
N LYS A 70 7.13 -12.43 -2.85
CA LYS A 70 6.33 -13.63 -2.96
C LYS A 70 7.05 -14.79 -2.27
N TRP A 71 7.13 -14.73 -0.94
CA TRP A 71 7.66 -15.79 -0.09
C TRP A 71 6.76 -17.02 -0.22
N ASN A 72 5.49 -16.79 -0.58
CA ASN A 72 4.49 -17.79 -0.87
C ASN A 72 4.57 -18.29 -2.33
N HIS A 73 5.77 -18.54 -2.86
CA HIS A 73 5.91 -19.53 -3.93
C HIS A 73 6.17 -20.86 -3.24
N ASN A 74 5.11 -21.39 -2.65
CA ASN A 74 5.10 -22.66 -1.95
C ASN A 74 5.15 -23.78 -2.99
N TRP A 75 6.34 -24.32 -3.24
CA TRP A 75 6.58 -25.37 -4.24
C TRP A 75 5.67 -26.60 -4.07
N TRP A 76 5.20 -26.87 -2.85
CA TRP A 76 4.30 -27.99 -2.57
C TRP A 76 2.88 -27.76 -3.13
N GLU A 77 2.42 -26.51 -3.27
CA GLU A 77 1.08 -26.19 -3.79
C GLU A 77 0.98 -26.54 -5.28
N GLU A 78 2.02 -26.26 -6.07
CA GLU A 78 2.06 -26.62 -7.49
C GLU A 78 2.12 -28.15 -7.70
N LEU A 79 2.94 -28.84 -6.89
CA LEU A 79 3.04 -30.30 -6.93
C LEU A 79 1.75 -31.00 -6.47
N PHE A 80 1.12 -30.49 -5.41
CA PHE A 80 -0.16 -31.00 -4.91
C PHE A 80 -1.27 -30.80 -5.95
N ASN A 81 -1.33 -29.62 -6.56
CA ASN A 81 -2.33 -29.33 -7.60
C ASN A 81 -2.14 -30.22 -8.84
N ASP A 82 -0.89 -30.43 -9.28
CA ASP A 82 -0.58 -31.31 -10.43
C ASP A 82 -0.90 -32.79 -10.14
N THR A 83 -0.60 -33.26 -8.92
CA THR A 83 -0.91 -34.64 -8.52
C THR A 83 -2.41 -34.86 -8.34
N ALA A 84 -3.13 -33.94 -7.69
CA ALA A 84 -4.57 -34.02 -7.49
C ALA A 84 -5.36 -34.06 -8.82
N GLN A 85 -4.94 -33.30 -9.84
CA GLN A 85 -5.57 -33.33 -11.16
C GLN A 85 -5.36 -34.65 -11.92
N LYS A 86 -4.21 -35.30 -11.72
CA LYS A 86 -3.85 -36.54 -12.41
C LYS A 86 -4.47 -37.79 -11.77
N VAL A 87 -4.93 -37.71 -10.52
CA VAL A 87 -5.60 -38.83 -9.83
C VAL A 87 -7.04 -38.97 -10.35
N LYS A 88 -7.22 -39.80 -11.38
CA LYS A 88 -8.54 -40.33 -11.76
C LYS A 88 -8.81 -41.60 -10.96
N LEU A 89 -9.65 -41.49 -9.94
CA LEU A 89 -10.19 -42.67 -9.24
C LEU A 89 -11.28 -43.32 -10.11
N SER A 90 -11.00 -44.51 -10.65
CA SER A 90 -12.06 -45.41 -11.11
C SER A 90 -12.58 -46.19 -9.90
N LEU A 91 -13.57 -45.61 -9.22
CA LEU A 91 -14.29 -46.35 -8.18
C LEU A 91 -14.95 -47.57 -8.85
N PRO A 92 -14.63 -48.81 -8.43
CA PRO A 92 -15.33 -49.98 -8.93
C PRO A 92 -16.79 -49.86 -8.47
N LYS A 93 -17.72 -49.81 -9.43
CA LYS A 93 -19.16 -49.90 -9.18
C LYS A 93 -19.47 -51.29 -8.61
N LYS A 94 -19.24 -51.49 -7.30
CA LYS A 94 -19.62 -52.71 -6.60
C LYS A 94 -21.15 -52.69 -6.51
N LYS A 95 -21.82 -53.40 -7.43
CA LYS A 95 -23.25 -53.70 -7.33
C LYS A 95 -23.43 -54.59 -6.10
N ILE A 96 -23.81 -54.01 -4.98
CA ILE A 96 -24.31 -54.76 -3.84
C ILE A 96 -25.67 -55.32 -4.30
N LYS A 97 -25.73 -56.63 -4.62
CA LYS A 97 -27.01 -57.33 -4.73
C LYS A 97 -27.52 -57.52 -3.30
N LEU A 98 -28.57 -56.80 -2.96
CA LEU A 98 -29.43 -57.13 -1.82
C LEU A 98 -30.13 -58.46 -2.15
N ALA A 99 -29.87 -59.47 -1.34
CA ALA A 99 -30.65 -60.70 -1.27
C ALA A 99 -31.57 -60.60 -0.05
#